data_AF-A0A7C6A0C5-F1
#
_entry.id   AF-A0A7C6A0C5-F1
#
_cell.length_a   1.000
_cell.length_b   1.000
_cell.length_c   1.000
_cell.angle_alpha   90.00
_cell.angle_beta   90.00
_cell.angle_gamma   90.00
#
_symmetry.space_group_name_H-M   'P 1'
#
loop_
_entity.id
_entity.type
_entity.pdbx_description
1 polymer ?
#
loop_
_entity_poly.entity_id
_entity_poly.type
_entity_poly.pdbx_seq_one_letter_code
_entity_poly.pdbx_strand_id
1 'polypeptide(L)'
;EVVRDPGFHVPEGASLELDGKPLAVRRHHHLLLHKPAGYVTSRTEGPSVYALLSGFPTRDLAPVGRLDKDTEGLLLFTTDGELLHRLTHPRHKVAKRYLVHLERPATEEDQKAFAEGLSLDGKRLLPAELSFGEDPTWVELVLREGRFHQVKRMFQARGNRVLYLKRLALGPIELGNLPQGEARFLTPEEEEALYRAVGLFTEP
;
A
#
# COMPACT_ATOMS: atom_id res chain seq x y z
N GLU A 1 -10.74 -31.92 21.95
CA GLU A 1 -9.54 -32.46 22.63
C GLU A 1 -8.72 -31.30 23.16
N VAL A 2 -8.09 -31.42 24.33
CA VAL A 2 -7.25 -30.34 24.88
C VAL A 2 -5.81 -30.56 24.41
N VAL A 3 -5.36 -29.73 23.48
CA VAL A 3 -3.98 -29.75 22.96
C VAL A 3 -3.14 -28.74 23.74
N ARG A 4 -2.00 -29.19 24.28
CA ARG A 4 -1.02 -28.34 25.00
C ARG A 4 0.35 -28.29 24.33
N ASP A 5 0.53 -29.05 23.26
CA ASP A 5 1.78 -29.10 22.50
C ASP A 5 1.85 -27.92 21.52
N PRO A 6 2.82 -26.99 21.65
CA PRO A 6 2.98 -25.88 20.71
C PRO A 6 3.39 -26.31 19.30
N GLY A 7 3.87 -27.55 19.12
CA GLY A 7 4.20 -28.13 17.81
C GLY A 7 3.04 -28.85 17.12
N PHE A 8 1.85 -28.91 17.74
CA PHE A 8 0.72 -29.63 17.18
C PHE A 8 0.24 -29.00 15.86
N HIS A 9 0.24 -29.80 14.80
CA HIS A 9 -0.34 -29.40 13.52
C HIS A 9 -1.86 -29.51 13.57
N VAL A 10 -2.53 -28.36 13.58
CA VAL A 10 -3.98 -28.32 13.52
C VAL A 10 -4.46 -28.78 12.14
N PRO A 11 -5.36 -29.78 12.04
CA PRO A 11 -5.96 -30.19 10.78
C PRO A 11 -6.72 -29.03 10.12
N GLU A 12 -6.68 -28.98 8.80
CA GLU A 12 -7.45 -27.97 8.04
C GLU A 12 -8.96 -28.13 8.32
N GLY A 13 -9.64 -27.02 8.62
CA GLY A 13 -11.07 -27.00 8.95
C GLY A 13 -11.42 -27.34 10.41
N ALA A 14 -10.44 -27.60 11.28
CA ALA A 14 -10.72 -27.86 12.69
C ALA A 14 -11.32 -26.62 13.41
N SER A 15 -12.35 -26.84 14.22
CA SER A 15 -12.85 -25.82 15.15
C SER A 15 -11.92 -25.73 16.36
N LEU A 16 -11.48 -24.52 16.66
CA LEU A 16 -10.56 -24.24 17.74
C LEU A 16 -11.27 -23.43 18.82
N GLU A 17 -10.94 -23.71 20.08
CA GLU A 17 -11.44 -22.96 21.22
C GLU A 17 -10.28 -22.69 22.19
N LEU A 18 -10.29 -21.51 22.80
CA LEU A 18 -9.43 -21.17 23.93
C LEU A 18 -10.32 -20.89 25.14
N ASP A 19 -10.15 -21.66 26.20
CA ASP A 19 -10.96 -21.58 27.43
C ASP A 19 -12.48 -21.59 27.15
N GLY A 20 -12.90 -22.47 26.23
CA GLY A 20 -14.31 -22.65 25.82
C GLY A 20 -14.85 -21.54 24.92
N LYS A 21 -14.00 -20.64 24.43
CA LYS A 21 -14.38 -19.59 23.47
C LYS A 21 -13.90 -19.95 22.07
N PRO A 22 -14.79 -20.01 21.06
CA PRO A 22 -14.39 -20.25 19.68
C PRO A 22 -13.33 -19.26 19.20
N LEU A 23 -12.30 -19.79 18.55
CA LEU A 23 -11.26 -19.03 17.88
C LEU A 23 -11.53 -19.00 16.38
N ALA A 24 -11.65 -17.79 15.84
CA ALA A 24 -11.62 -17.59 14.39
C ALA A 24 -10.17 -17.68 13.90
N VAL A 25 -9.86 -18.72 13.11
CA VAL A 25 -8.54 -18.87 12.51
C VAL A 25 -8.54 -18.23 11.13
N ARG A 26 -7.61 -17.29 10.93
CA ARG A 26 -7.27 -16.79 9.60
C ARG A 26 -5.91 -17.32 9.21
N ARG A 27 -5.81 -17.86 7.99
CA ARG A 27 -4.54 -18.31 7.41
C ARG A 27 -3.58 -17.14 7.22
N HIS A 28 -4.11 -16.00 6.78
CA HIS A 28 -3.35 -14.77 6.56
C HIS A 28 -4.04 -13.56 7.20
N HIS A 29 -3.24 -12.57 7.57
CA HIS A 29 -3.72 -11.29 8.09
C HIS A 29 -3.35 -10.18 7.11
N HIS A 30 -4.30 -9.31 6.80
CA HIS A 30 -4.12 -8.16 5.93
C HIS A 30 -4.60 -6.90 6.65
N LEU A 31 -3.73 -5.88 6.73
CA LEU A 31 -4.03 -4.62 7.41
C LEU A 31 -3.88 -3.44 6.49
N LEU A 32 -4.83 -2.51 6.57
CA LEU A 32 -4.74 -1.17 6.02
C LEU A 32 -4.30 -0.21 7.12
N LEU A 33 -3.18 0.48 6.93
CA LEU A 33 -2.74 1.59 7.78
C LEU A 33 -2.88 2.91 7.03
N HIS A 34 -3.47 3.92 7.66
CA HIS A 34 -3.31 5.30 7.22
C HIS A 34 -2.01 5.87 7.81
N LYS A 35 -0.91 5.69 7.11
CA LYS A 35 0.41 6.10 7.57
C LYS A 35 0.48 7.64 7.67
N PRO A 36 0.84 8.21 8.83
CA PRO A 36 1.17 9.64 8.96
C PRO A 36 2.59 9.96 8.44
N ALA A 37 2.84 11.24 8.17
CA ALA A 37 4.20 11.73 7.94
C ALA A 37 5.04 11.59 9.22
N GLY A 38 6.37 11.50 9.05
CA GLY A 38 7.32 11.34 10.15
C GLY A 38 7.68 9.89 10.47
N TYR A 39 6.88 8.91 10.02
CA TYR A 39 7.11 7.48 10.27
C TYR A 39 7.85 6.78 9.12
N VAL A 40 8.74 5.85 9.45
CA VAL A 40 9.55 5.09 8.50
C VAL A 40 8.98 3.68 8.31
N THR A 41 8.90 3.24 7.06
CA THR A 41 8.52 1.85 6.71
C THR A 41 9.69 0.89 6.98
N SER A 42 10.02 0.70 8.26
CA SER A 42 11.09 -0.16 8.77
C SER A 42 10.69 -0.71 10.14
N ARG A 43 11.22 -1.87 10.54
CA ARG A 43 11.05 -2.42 11.90
C ARG A 43 12.04 -1.86 12.91
N THR A 44 13.21 -1.42 12.43
CA THR A 44 14.37 -1.14 13.29
C THR A 44 14.78 0.33 13.28
N GLU A 45 14.30 1.12 12.32
CA GLU A 45 14.78 2.49 12.09
C GLU A 45 13.72 3.54 12.43
N GLY A 46 14.13 4.55 13.19
CA GLY A 46 13.35 5.76 13.45
C GLY A 46 11.97 5.49 14.07
N PRO A 47 11.04 6.46 13.99
CA PRO A 47 9.64 6.24 14.34
C PRO A 47 9.03 5.21 13.37
N SER A 48 8.98 3.95 13.79
CA SER A 48 8.57 2.83 12.95
C SER A 48 7.05 2.81 12.73
N VAL A 49 6.59 2.53 11.51
CA VAL A 49 5.17 2.27 11.23
C VAL A 49 4.58 1.13 12.06
N TYR A 50 5.40 0.20 12.58
CA TYR A 50 4.93 -0.88 13.44
C TYR A 50 4.52 -0.40 14.84
N ALA A 51 5.01 0.78 15.28
CA ALA A 51 4.56 1.39 16.52
C ALA A 51 3.08 1.83 16.44
N LEU A 52 2.56 2.07 15.22
CA LEU A 52 1.16 2.40 14.96
C LEU A 52 0.26 1.14 14.88
N LEU A 53 0.85 -0.05 14.91
CA LEU A 53 0.12 -1.33 14.81
C LEU A 53 -0.01 -2.02 16.17
N SER A 54 0.00 -1.25 17.27
CA SER A 54 -0.25 -1.78 18.60
C SER A 54 -1.63 -2.45 18.65
N GLY A 55 -1.70 -3.66 19.21
CA GLY A 55 -2.93 -4.46 19.26
C GLY A 55 -3.15 -5.38 18.05
N PHE A 56 -2.30 -5.33 17.02
CA PHE A 56 -2.35 -6.25 15.88
C PHE A 56 -1.26 -7.34 15.96
N PRO A 57 -1.44 -8.50 15.31
CA PRO A 57 -0.44 -9.57 15.26
C PRO A 57 0.74 -9.21 14.34
N THR A 58 1.66 -8.37 14.80
CA THR A 58 2.73 -7.77 13.99
C THR A 58 3.95 -8.66 13.74
N ARG A 59 4.04 -9.86 14.34
CA ARG A 59 5.25 -10.71 14.23
C ARG A 59 5.61 -11.00 12.78
N ASP A 60 4.64 -11.46 12.01
CA ASP A 60 4.84 -11.96 10.64
C ASP A 60 4.30 -10.99 9.57
N LEU A 61 3.75 -9.84 9.98
CA LEU A 61 3.22 -8.82 9.06
C LEU A 61 4.35 -8.11 8.30
N ALA A 62 4.26 -8.07 6.97
CA ALA A 62 5.19 -7.36 6.11
C ALA A 62 4.48 -6.24 5.34
N PRO A 63 5.10 -5.05 5.16
CA PRO A 63 4.50 -3.96 4.43
C PRO A 63 4.54 -4.25 2.92
N VAL A 64 3.43 -3.97 2.24
CA VAL A 64 3.29 -4.08 0.80
C VAL A 64 3.88 -2.83 0.14
N GLY A 65 5.19 -2.92 -0.09
CA GLY A 65 6.00 -1.81 -0.56
C GLY A 65 6.31 -0.83 0.57
N ARG A 66 6.77 0.37 0.21
CA ARG A 66 7.19 1.41 1.16
C ARG A 66 6.57 2.74 0.80
N LEU A 67 6.34 3.56 1.83
CA LEU A 67 6.14 5.00 1.71
C LEU A 67 7.32 5.72 2.36
N ASP A 68 7.73 6.84 1.77
CA ASP A 68 8.79 7.69 2.30
C ASP A 68 8.37 8.27 3.66
N LYS A 69 9.35 8.74 4.44
CA LYS A 69 9.12 9.26 5.78
C LYS A 69 8.09 10.38 5.80
N ASP A 70 8.19 11.30 4.84
CA ASP A 70 7.33 12.47 4.65
C ASP A 70 6.10 12.21 3.78
N THR A 71 5.86 10.96 3.36
CA THR A 71 4.67 10.58 2.58
C THR A 71 3.60 9.97 3.47
N GLU A 72 2.36 10.40 3.27
CA GLU A 72 1.19 9.95 4.01
C GLU A 72 0.34 8.93 3.23
N GLY A 73 -0.65 8.37 3.92
CA GLY A 73 -1.74 7.64 3.29
C GLY A 73 -1.60 6.14 3.38
N LEU A 74 -2.22 5.46 2.43
CA LEU A 74 -2.45 4.03 2.45
C LEU A 74 -1.14 3.24 2.48
N LEU A 75 -0.90 2.46 3.53
CA LEU A 75 0.12 1.42 3.58
C LEU A 75 -0.54 0.09 3.96
N LEU A 76 -0.49 -0.86 3.03
CA LEU A 76 -1.02 -2.21 3.24
C LEU A 76 0.05 -3.09 3.89
N PHE A 77 -0.35 -4.00 4.77
CA PHE A 77 0.48 -5.06 5.33
C PHE A 77 -0.18 -6.42 5.10
N THR A 78 0.63 -7.47 4.97
CA THR A 78 0.17 -8.84 4.78
C THR A 78 1.11 -9.85 5.43
N THR A 79 0.57 -10.97 5.92
CA THR A 79 1.36 -12.16 6.28
C THR A 79 1.45 -13.18 5.13
N ASP A 80 0.72 -12.96 4.02
CA ASP A 80 0.83 -13.76 2.80
C ASP A 80 1.99 -13.25 1.93
N GLY A 81 3.05 -14.07 1.83
CA GLY A 81 4.24 -13.77 1.05
C GLY A 81 4.04 -13.78 -0.47
N GLU A 82 3.12 -14.59 -1.00
CA GLU A 82 2.82 -14.62 -2.44
C GLU A 82 2.03 -13.38 -2.84
N LEU A 83 1.03 -13.00 -2.04
CA LEU A 83 0.29 -11.75 -2.24
C LEU A 83 1.23 -10.53 -2.15
N LEU A 84 2.12 -10.50 -1.15
CA LEU A 84 3.15 -9.47 -1.01
C LEU A 84 4.00 -9.35 -2.27
N HIS A 85 4.52 -10.48 -2.75
CA HIS A 85 5.36 -10.52 -3.95
C HIS A 85 4.60 -9.99 -5.17
N ARG A 86 3.37 -10.43 -5.40
CA ARG A 86 2.60 -9.98 -6.57
C ARG A 86 2.24 -8.51 -6.53
N LEU A 87 1.87 -7.98 -5.36
CA LEU A 87 1.51 -6.57 -5.21
C LEU A 87 2.71 -5.62 -5.38
N THR A 88 3.91 -6.08 -5.06
CA THR A 88 5.14 -5.27 -5.12
C THR A 88 5.92 -5.44 -6.41
N HIS A 89 5.84 -6.60 -7.07
CA HIS A 89 6.65 -6.89 -8.24
C HIS A 89 6.17 -6.08 -9.48
N PRO A 90 7.08 -5.36 -10.18
CA PRO A 90 6.71 -4.46 -11.28
C PRO A 90 5.91 -5.12 -12.42
N ARG A 91 6.13 -6.42 -12.67
CA ARG A 91 5.43 -7.19 -13.72
C ARG A 91 3.91 -7.15 -13.59
N HIS A 92 3.37 -7.05 -12.37
CA HIS A 92 1.93 -7.07 -12.13
C HIS A 92 1.27 -5.70 -12.29
N LYS A 93 2.07 -4.62 -12.42
CA LYS A 93 1.59 -3.28 -12.76
C LYS A 93 0.42 -2.77 -11.90
N VAL A 94 0.41 -3.16 -10.62
CA VAL A 94 -0.63 -2.79 -9.66
C VAL A 94 -0.63 -1.28 -9.49
N ALA A 95 -1.76 -0.66 -9.79
CA ALA A 95 -1.92 0.79 -9.76
C ALA A 95 -1.77 1.35 -8.34
N LYS A 96 -1.21 2.55 -8.24
CA LYS A 96 -1.02 3.31 -7.01
C LYS A 96 -1.47 4.73 -7.30
N ARG A 97 -2.48 5.20 -6.59
CA ARG A 97 -3.06 6.54 -6.80
C ARG A 97 -2.62 7.46 -5.68
N TYR A 98 -2.12 8.62 -6.05
CA TYR A 98 -1.57 9.61 -5.15
C TYR A 98 -2.27 10.95 -5.31
N LEU A 99 -2.57 11.60 -4.19
CA LEU A 99 -2.83 13.02 -4.14
C LEU A 99 -1.49 13.75 -3.96
N VAL A 100 -1.25 14.75 -4.79
CA VAL A 100 0.01 15.51 -4.81
C VAL A 100 -0.30 16.99 -4.78
N HIS A 101 0.34 17.71 -3.86
CA HIS A 101 0.35 19.17 -3.86
C HIS A 101 1.71 19.65 -4.38
N LEU A 102 1.68 20.59 -5.32
CA LEU A 102 2.83 21.10 -6.03
C LEU A 102 3.11 22.55 -5.64
N GLU A 103 4.37 22.96 -5.73
CA GLU A 103 4.77 24.35 -5.50
C GLU A 103 4.26 25.30 -6.59
N ARG A 104 4.07 24.79 -7.80
CA ARG A 104 3.54 25.53 -8.94
C ARG A 104 2.43 24.71 -9.62
N PRO A 105 1.46 25.36 -10.28
CA PRO A 105 0.45 24.66 -11.07
C PRO A 105 1.07 23.65 -12.05
N ALA A 106 0.51 22.45 -12.15
CA ALA A 106 0.84 21.52 -13.23
C ALA A 106 0.23 22.01 -14.56
N THR A 107 0.87 21.66 -15.68
CA THR A 107 0.39 22.06 -17.02
C THR A 107 -0.08 20.87 -17.84
N GLU A 108 -0.81 21.13 -18.93
CA GLU A 108 -1.16 20.11 -19.92
C GLU A 108 0.08 19.45 -20.55
N GLU A 109 1.20 20.18 -20.67
CA GLU A 109 2.46 19.58 -21.13
C GLU A 109 3.00 18.56 -20.12
N ASP A 110 2.84 18.81 -18.81
CA ASP A 110 3.18 17.82 -17.78
C ASP A 110 2.30 16.58 -17.90
N GLN A 111 0.98 16.76 -18.05
CA GLN A 111 0.05 15.64 -18.24
C GLN A 111 0.44 14.80 -19.45
N LYS A 112 0.73 15.42 -20.59
CA LYS A 112 1.18 14.75 -21.81
C LYS A 112 2.51 14.01 -21.58
N ALA A 113 3.49 14.67 -20.95
CA ALA A 113 4.80 14.07 -20.71
C ALA A 113 4.72 12.85 -19.76
N PHE A 114 3.81 12.89 -18.78
CA PHE A 114 3.54 11.76 -17.88
C PHE A 114 2.87 10.60 -18.63
N ALA A 115 1.90 10.88 -19.49
CA ALA A 115 1.22 9.89 -20.31
C ALA A 115 2.15 9.21 -21.34
N GLU A 116 3.12 9.93 -21.89
CA GLU A 116 4.13 9.37 -22.81
C GLU A 116 5.23 8.57 -22.09
N GLY A 117 5.35 8.73 -20.77
CA GLY A 117 6.36 8.10 -19.93
C GLY A 117 7.68 8.87 -19.93
N LEU A 118 8.02 9.46 -18.77
CA LEU A 118 9.26 10.21 -18.55
C LEU A 118 10.49 9.29 -18.51
N SER A 119 11.69 9.89 -18.56
CA SER A 119 12.95 9.19 -18.31
C SER A 119 13.60 9.68 -17.02
N LEU A 120 13.96 8.75 -16.13
CA LEU A 120 14.76 9.02 -14.92
C LEU A 120 15.97 8.09 -14.91
N ASP A 121 17.16 8.63 -14.63
CA ASP A 121 18.44 7.88 -14.61
C ASP A 121 18.69 7.05 -15.88
N GLY A 122 18.37 7.61 -17.05
CA GLY A 122 18.52 6.92 -18.34
C GLY A 122 17.54 5.75 -18.56
N LYS A 123 16.55 5.55 -17.68
CA LYS A 123 15.52 4.53 -17.81
C LYS A 123 14.15 5.17 -18.03
N ARG A 124 13.45 4.71 -19.08
CA ARG A 124 12.06 5.08 -19.32
C ARG A 124 11.17 4.54 -18.19
N LEU A 125 10.26 5.38 -17.73
CA LEU A 125 9.20 5.05 -16.79
C LEU A 125 7.99 4.50 -17.55
N LEU A 126 7.12 3.79 -16.85
CA LEU A 126 5.81 3.48 -17.41
C LEU A 126 4.98 4.76 -17.57
N PRO A 127 4.06 4.80 -18.56
CA PRO A 127 3.02 5.82 -18.63
C PRO A 127 2.32 6.01 -17.28
N ALA A 128 2.06 7.27 -16.95
CA ALA A 128 1.37 7.69 -15.75
C ALA A 128 0.17 8.58 -16.10
N GLU A 129 -0.91 8.43 -15.34
CA GLU A 129 -2.11 9.21 -15.53
C GLU A 129 -2.08 10.38 -14.54
N LEU A 130 -2.09 11.60 -15.05
CA LEU A 130 -2.12 12.83 -14.26
C LEU A 130 -3.47 13.53 -14.48
N SER A 131 -4.16 13.87 -13.40
CA SER A 131 -5.44 14.60 -13.45
C SER A 131 -5.36 15.85 -12.57
N PHE A 132 -5.90 16.97 -13.05
CA PHE A 132 -5.92 18.24 -12.32
C PHE A 132 -7.12 18.30 -11.37
N GLY A 133 -6.92 18.86 -10.18
CA GLY A 133 -8.02 19.36 -9.35
C GLY A 133 -8.54 20.71 -9.85
N GLU A 134 -9.49 21.29 -9.12
CA GLU A 134 -9.97 22.66 -9.38
C GLU A 134 -8.84 23.68 -9.28
N ASP A 135 -7.94 23.49 -8.31
CA ASP A 135 -6.65 24.16 -8.21
C ASP A 135 -5.58 23.25 -8.88
N PRO A 136 -4.94 23.68 -9.98
CA PRO A 136 -3.95 22.84 -10.67
C PRO A 136 -2.63 22.64 -9.91
N THR A 137 -2.44 23.25 -8.74
CA THR A 137 -1.37 22.85 -7.80
C THR A 137 -1.69 21.53 -7.08
N TRP A 138 -2.96 21.13 -7.05
CA TRP A 138 -3.40 19.83 -6.55
C TRP A 138 -3.72 18.91 -7.71
N VAL A 139 -3.07 17.75 -7.73
CA VAL A 139 -3.22 16.77 -8.81
C VAL A 139 -3.35 15.36 -8.25
N GLU A 140 -4.07 14.52 -8.98
CA GLU A 140 -4.04 13.08 -8.79
C GLU A 140 -3.09 12.42 -9.79
N LEU A 141 -2.22 11.54 -9.29
CA LEU A 141 -1.25 10.80 -10.08
C LEU A 141 -1.43 9.30 -9.88
N VAL A 142 -1.66 8.56 -10.97
CA VAL A 142 -1.71 7.09 -10.97
C VAL A 142 -0.43 6.52 -11.57
N LEU A 143 0.27 5.69 -10.80
CA LEU A 143 1.48 4.97 -11.20
C LEU A 143 1.27 3.46 -11.17
N ARG A 144 1.89 2.75 -12.11
CA ARG A 144 1.89 1.27 -12.18
C ARG A 144 3.24 0.63 -11.83
N GLU A 145 4.20 1.44 -11.41
CA GLU A 145 5.48 1.01 -10.85
C GLU A 145 5.76 1.78 -9.55
N GLY A 146 6.87 1.47 -8.87
CA GLY A 146 7.23 2.10 -7.61
C GLY A 146 8.74 2.17 -7.44
N ARG A 147 9.38 3.13 -8.12
CA ARG A 147 10.82 3.41 -7.99
C ARG A 147 11.09 4.37 -6.82
N PHE A 148 12.35 4.43 -6.41
CA PHE A 148 12.80 5.32 -5.33
C PHE A 148 12.40 6.78 -5.58
N HIS A 149 11.59 7.34 -4.67
CA HIS A 149 11.05 8.70 -4.72
C HIS A 149 10.39 9.08 -6.07
N GLN A 150 9.81 8.11 -6.79
CA GLN A 150 9.40 8.27 -8.18
C GLN A 150 8.52 9.51 -8.42
N VAL A 151 7.46 9.72 -7.62
CA VAL A 151 6.55 10.87 -7.77
C VAL A 151 7.30 12.20 -7.70
N LYS A 152 8.11 12.38 -6.64
CA LYS A 152 8.89 13.61 -6.43
C LYS A 152 9.86 13.87 -7.56
N ARG A 153 10.54 12.81 -8.03
CA ARG A 153 11.53 12.90 -9.10
C ARG A 153 10.90 13.19 -10.46
N MET A 154 9.70 12.65 -10.73
CA MET A 154 8.95 12.94 -11.96
C MET A 154 8.58 14.42 -12.04
N PHE A 155 8.02 15.00 -10.97
CA PHE A 155 7.73 16.43 -10.94
C PHE A 155 8.99 17.30 -10.97
N GLN A 156 10.06 16.88 -10.27
CA GLN A 156 11.35 17.58 -10.32
C GLN A 156 11.94 17.61 -11.74
N ALA A 157 11.81 16.54 -12.52
CA ALA A 157 12.24 16.49 -13.92
C ALA A 157 11.43 17.44 -14.82
N ARG A 158 10.25 17.86 -14.38
CA ARG A 158 9.43 18.92 -14.99
C ARG A 158 9.68 20.30 -14.38
N GLY A 159 10.69 20.42 -13.52
CA GLY A 159 11.03 21.64 -12.81
C GLY A 159 10.12 21.95 -11.63
N ASN A 160 9.12 21.13 -11.31
CA ASN A 160 8.19 21.39 -10.21
C ASN A 160 8.63 20.69 -8.90
N ARG A 161 8.10 21.11 -7.76
CA ARG A 161 8.40 20.52 -6.45
C ARG A 161 7.13 20.01 -5.79
N VAL A 162 7.20 18.79 -5.25
CA VAL A 162 6.13 18.21 -4.44
C VAL A 162 6.23 18.75 -3.01
N LEU A 163 5.17 19.42 -2.54
CA LEU A 163 5.04 19.95 -1.19
C LEU A 163 4.32 18.97 -0.25
N TYR A 164 3.38 18.20 -0.79
CA TYR A 164 2.63 17.19 -0.05
C TYR A 164 2.38 15.97 -0.92
N LEU A 165 2.45 14.78 -0.33
CA LEU A 165 2.22 13.53 -1.02
C LEU A 165 1.45 12.56 -0.11
N LYS A 166 0.31 12.08 -0.62
CA LYS A 166 -0.51 11.08 0.05
C LYS A 166 -0.93 9.99 -0.91
N ARG A 167 -0.68 8.71 -0.56
CA ARG A 167 -1.24 7.59 -1.33
C ARG A 167 -2.70 7.37 -0.94
N LEU A 168 -3.61 7.52 -1.91
CA LEU A 168 -5.04 7.31 -1.72
C LEU A 168 -5.43 5.85 -1.94
N ALA A 169 -4.81 5.16 -2.89
CA ALA A 169 -5.19 3.80 -3.26
C ALA A 169 -3.98 2.91 -3.62
N LEU A 170 -4.14 1.60 -3.42
CA LEU A 170 -3.25 0.55 -3.92
C LEU A 170 -4.09 -0.57 -4.54
N GLY A 171 -4.00 -0.72 -5.86
CA GLY A 171 -4.86 -1.64 -6.60
C GLY A 171 -6.33 -1.31 -6.36
N PRO A 172 -7.15 -2.28 -5.93
CA PRO A 172 -8.57 -2.06 -5.64
C PRO A 172 -8.83 -1.45 -4.26
N ILE A 173 -7.81 -1.31 -3.40
CA ILE A 173 -7.99 -0.85 -2.03
C ILE A 173 -7.89 0.66 -1.95
N GLU A 174 -8.93 1.26 -1.38
CA GLU A 174 -9.05 2.68 -1.13
C GLU A 174 -8.79 3.00 0.34
N LEU A 175 -8.14 4.14 0.60
CA LEU A 175 -7.89 4.60 1.96
C LEU A 175 -9.20 4.95 2.69
N GLY A 176 -10.15 5.53 1.94
CA GLY A 176 -11.45 5.96 2.45
C GLY A 176 -11.33 6.94 3.61
N ASN A 177 -12.16 6.73 4.63
CA ASN A 177 -12.29 7.60 5.80
C ASN A 177 -11.48 7.14 7.01
N LEU A 178 -10.53 6.20 6.83
CA LEU A 178 -9.68 5.74 7.93
C LEU A 178 -8.92 6.93 8.51
N PRO A 179 -9.03 7.25 9.82
CA PRO A 179 -8.29 8.36 10.39
C PRO A 179 -6.77 8.16 10.32
N GLN A 180 -6.03 9.25 10.29
CA GLN A 180 -4.57 9.20 10.23
C GLN A 180 -3.97 8.56 11.47
N GLY A 181 -3.02 7.63 11.29
CA GLY A 181 -2.41 6.85 12.36
C GLY A 181 -3.16 5.56 12.70
N GLU A 182 -4.42 5.43 12.28
CA GLU A 182 -5.24 4.25 12.55
C GLU A 182 -4.98 3.13 11.55
N ALA A 183 -5.16 1.91 12.02
CA ALA A 183 -5.10 0.70 11.22
C ALA A 183 -6.34 -0.17 11.42
N ARG A 184 -6.70 -0.94 10.40
CA ARG A 184 -7.79 -1.93 10.46
C ARG A 184 -7.45 -3.15 9.63
N PHE A 185 -8.10 -4.27 9.94
CA PHE A 185 -8.15 -5.40 9.01
C PHE A 185 -8.88 -5.01 7.72
N LEU A 186 -8.48 -5.64 6.62
CA LEU A 186 -9.28 -5.60 5.41
C LEU A 186 -10.60 -6.35 5.61
N THR A 187 -11.64 -5.89 4.91
CA THR A 187 -12.90 -6.64 4.83
C THR A 187 -12.73 -7.85 3.91
N PRO A 188 -13.59 -8.88 4.01
CA PRO A 188 -13.54 -10.02 3.10
C PRO A 188 -13.61 -9.62 1.61
N GLU A 189 -14.41 -8.60 1.28
CA GLU A 189 -14.57 -8.09 -0.09
C GLU A 189 -13.30 -7.40 -0.59
N GLU A 190 -12.63 -6.65 0.28
CA GLU A 190 -11.34 -6.02 -0.01
C GLU A 190 -10.23 -7.06 -0.22
N GLU A 191 -10.20 -8.08 0.65
CA GLU A 191 -9.26 -9.21 0.51
C GLU A 191 -9.48 -9.90 -0.84
N GLU A 192 -10.72 -10.31 -1.14
CA GLU A 192 -11.06 -10.93 -2.43
C GLU A 192 -10.66 -10.06 -3.63
N ALA A 193 -10.98 -8.77 -3.59
CA ALA A 193 -10.63 -7.84 -4.65
C ALA A 193 -9.10 -7.78 -4.88
N LEU A 194 -8.30 -7.77 -3.80
CA LEU A 194 -6.84 -7.83 -3.90
C LEU A 194 -6.36 -9.12 -4.56
N TYR A 195 -6.85 -10.27 -4.09
CA TYR A 195 -6.47 -11.58 -4.64
C TYR A 195 -6.83 -11.66 -6.13
N ARG A 196 -8.01 -11.18 -6.54
CA ARG A 196 -8.43 -11.11 -7.95
C ARG A 196 -7.52 -10.18 -8.76
N ALA A 197 -7.19 -8.99 -8.23
CA ALA A 197 -6.37 -8.00 -8.91
C ALA A 197 -4.95 -8.51 -9.25
N VAL A 198 -4.46 -9.51 -8.54
CA VAL A 198 -3.16 -10.14 -8.81
C VAL A 198 -3.25 -11.57 -9.33
N GLY A 199 -4.44 -12.07 -9.67
CA GLY A 199 -4.64 -13.42 -10.22
C GLY A 199 -4.29 -14.55 -9.25
N LEU A 200 -4.57 -14.35 -7.96
CA LEU A 200 -4.46 -15.36 -6.90
C LEU A 200 -5.81 -15.87 -6.42
N PHE A 201 -6.91 -15.28 -6.90
CA PHE A 201 -8.24 -15.78 -6.57
C PHE A 201 -8.55 -17.02 -7.40
N THR A 202 -8.65 -18.17 -6.75
CA THR A 202 -9.29 -19.37 -7.27
C THR A 202 -10.77 -19.30 -6.94
N GLU A 203 -11.65 -19.38 -7.94
CA GLU A 203 -13.07 -19.59 -7.68
C GLU A 203 -13.26 -20.89 -6.89
N PRO A 204 -14.21 -20.93 -5.94
CA PRO A 204 -14.51 -22.12 -5.16
C PRO A 204 -14.99 -23.30 -6.03
#